data_AF-A0A9D6WMT0-F1
#
_entry.id   AF-A0A9D6WMT0-F1
#
_cell.length_a   1.000
_cell.length_b   1.000
_cell.length_c   1.000
_cell.angle_alpha   90.00
_cell.angle_beta   90.00
_cell.angle_gamma   90.00
#
_symmetry.space_group_name_H-M   'P 1'
#
loop_
_entity.id
_entity.type
_entity.pdbx_description
1 polymer ?
#
loop_
_entity_poly.entity_id
_entity_poly.type
_entity_poly.pdbx_seq_one_letter_code
_entity_poly.pdbx_strand_id
1 'polypeptide(L)' 'MSDKRKPRLAKWQYNELNIQYARTPALSDGVSASGEHYVLFNLLNRFGFHPASREAAMELTEELLAEGWHDG' A
#
# COMPACT_ATOMS: atom_id res chain seq x y z
N MET A 1 -2.81 21.68 -15.51
CA MET A 1 -3.75 21.79 -14.37
C MET A 1 -3.38 20.69 -13.39
N SER A 2 -2.63 21.02 -12.34
CA SER A 2 -2.33 20.04 -11.28
C SER A 2 -3.54 19.98 -10.36
N ASP A 3 -4.36 18.96 -10.55
CA ASP A 3 -5.30 18.53 -9.52
C ASP A 3 -4.43 18.06 -8.34
N LYS A 4 -4.05 18.99 -7.45
CA LYS A 4 -3.35 18.67 -6.20
C LYS A 4 -4.37 18.01 -5.28
N ARG A 5 -4.78 16.79 -5.63
CA ARG A 5 -5.55 15.93 -4.73
C ARG A 5 -4.73 15.83 -3.46
N LYS A 6 -5.39 16.11 -2.33
CA LYS A 6 -4.76 15.89 -1.03
C LYS A 6 -4.35 14.42 -0.98
N PRO A 7 -3.16 14.10 -0.44
CA PRO A 7 -2.74 12.72 -0.29
C PRO A 7 -3.82 11.91 0.43
N ARG A 8 -4.04 10.67 0.00
CA ARG A 8 -5.13 9.82 0.51
C ARG A 8 -4.87 9.22 1.89
N LEU A 9 -3.61 9.18 2.33
CA LEU A 9 -3.20 8.59 3.59
C LEU A 9 -2.97 9.63 4.67
N ALA A 10 -3.43 9.34 5.88
CA ALA A 10 -2.90 10.00 7.07
C ALA A 10 -1.44 9.58 7.28
N LYS A 11 -0.62 10.43 7.91
CA LYS A 11 0.80 10.15 8.16
C LYS A 11 1.08 8.79 8.81
N TRP A 12 0.25 8.37 9.76
CA TRP A 12 0.44 7.09 10.44
C TRP A 12 0.13 5.90 9.52
N GLN A 13 -0.86 6.02 8.63
CA GLN A 13 -1.17 4.99 7.63
C GLN A 13 -0.05 4.89 6.61
N TYR A 14 0.49 6.03 6.15
CA TYR A 14 1.65 6.07 5.26
C TYR A 14 2.85 5.36 5.86
N ASN A 15 3.18 5.66 7.11
CA ASN A 15 4.31 5.02 7.78
C ASN A 15 4.11 3.50 7.92
N GLU A 16 2.93 3.07 8.36
CA GLU A 16 2.61 1.64 8.52
C GLU A 16 2.63 0.92 7.16
N LEU A 17 2.08 1.54 6.11
CA LEU A 17 2.07 1.00 4.75
C LEU A 17 3.48 0.90 4.16
N ASN A 18 4.29 1.97 4.30
CA ASN A 18 5.66 2.02 3.78
C ASN A 18 6.55 0.95 4.44
N ILE A 19 6.40 0.74 5.75
CA ILE A 19 7.13 -0.31 6.48
C ILE A 19 6.73 -1.69 5.97
N GLN A 20 5.43 -1.95 5.79
CA GLN A 20 4.96 -3.24 5.30
C GLN A 20 5.39 -3.49 3.85
N TYR A 21 5.29 -2.49 2.99
CA TYR A 21 5.68 -2.59 1.60
C TYR A 21 7.18 -2.88 1.45
N ALA A 22 8.04 -2.21 2.23
CA ALA A 22 9.49 -2.47 2.23
C ALA A 22 9.86 -3.91 2.65
N ARG A 23 8.97 -4.61 3.35
CA ARG A 23 9.13 -6.02 3.76
C ARG A 23 8.46 -7.00 2.81
N THR A 24 7.61 -6.50 1.92
CA THR A 24 6.87 -7.31 0.96
C THR A 24 7.74 -7.47 -0.29
N PRO A 25 8.23 -8.67 -0.60
CA PRO A 25 9.08 -8.88 -1.76
C PRO A 25 8.29 -8.75 -3.07
N ALA A 26 8.98 -8.75 -4.21
CA ALA A 26 8.33 -8.66 -5.50
C ALA A 26 7.51 -9.93 -5.79
N LEU A 27 6.42 -9.80 -6.56
CA LEU A 27 5.56 -10.93 -6.91
C LEU A 27 6.30 -12.01 -7.73
N SER A 28 7.37 -11.62 -8.43
CA SER A 28 8.28 -12.53 -9.15
C SER A 28 9.05 -13.48 -8.23
N ASP A 29 9.16 -13.17 -6.94
CA ASP A 29 10.00 -13.90 -5.99
C ASP A 29 9.31 -15.16 -5.42
N GLY A 30 8.11 -15.48 -5.91
CA GLY A 30 7.46 -16.80 -5.76
C GLY A 30 6.65 -17.04 -4.48
N VAL A 31 6.21 -18.30 -4.32
CA VAL A 31 5.17 -18.77 -3.36
C VAL A 31 5.54 -18.54 -1.89
N SER A 32 6.84 -18.46 -1.57
CA SER A 32 7.36 -18.29 -0.20
C SER A 32 7.07 -16.91 0.41
N ALA A 33 6.71 -15.92 -0.40
CA ALA A 33 6.36 -14.57 0.03
C ALA A 33 4.88 -14.35 0.36
N SER A 34 4.04 -15.38 0.25
CA SER A 34 2.58 -15.25 0.32
C SER A 34 2.08 -14.55 1.59
N GLY A 35 2.73 -14.75 2.73
CA GLY A 35 2.34 -14.13 4.02
C GLY A 35 2.40 -12.60 3.99
N GLU A 36 3.49 -12.00 3.54
CA GLU A 36 3.66 -10.54 3.54
C GLU A 36 2.69 -9.85 2.59
N HIS A 37 2.41 -10.46 1.43
CA HIS A 37 1.37 -9.98 0.53
C HIS A 37 -0.02 -10.02 1.17
N TYR A 38 -0.33 -11.05 1.96
CA TYR A 38 -1.60 -11.11 2.71
C TYR A 38 -1.67 -10.05 3.81
N VAL A 39 -0.56 -9.79 4.51
CA VAL A 39 -0.50 -8.71 5.51
C VAL A 39 -0.72 -7.36 4.84
N LEU A 40 -0.05 -7.10 3.71
CA LEU A 40 -0.24 -5.87 2.92
C LEU A 40 -1.69 -5.72 2.45
N PHE A 41 -2.28 -6.79 1.91
CA PHE A 41 -3.67 -6.81 1.48
C PHE A 41 -4.63 -6.47 2.62
N ASN A 42 -4.46 -7.10 3.80
CA ASN A 42 -5.28 -6.83 4.97
C ASN A 42 -5.08 -5.41 5.51
N LEU A 43 -3.86 -4.89 5.45
CA LEU A 43 -3.54 -3.53 5.87
C LEU A 43 -4.26 -2.49 5.01
N LEU A 44 -4.24 -2.66 3.68
CA LEU A 44 -4.99 -1.83 2.74
C LEU A 44 -6.50 -1.87 3.05
N ASN A 45 -7.06 -3.06 3.27
CA ASN A 45 -8.48 -3.21 3.64
C ASN A 45 -8.82 -2.47 4.94
N ARG A 46 -7.94 -2.54 5.95
CA ARG A 46 -8.11 -1.79 7.22
C ARG A 46 -8.09 -0.28 7.00
N PHE A 47 -7.39 0.20 6.00
CA PHE A 47 -7.36 1.62 5.62
C PHE A 47 -8.52 2.03 4.70
N GLY A 48 -9.41 1.10 4.33
CA GLY A 48 -10.54 1.34 3.43
C GLY A 48 -10.20 1.22 1.94
N PHE A 49 -9.01 0.70 1.61
CA PHE A 49 -8.61 0.37 0.25
C PHE A 49 -8.85 -1.11 0.00
N HIS A 50 -9.65 -1.44 -1.00
CA HIS A 50 -10.10 -2.82 -1.26
C HIS A 50 -9.50 -3.34 -2.58
N PRO A 51 -8.21 -3.74 -2.60
CA PRO A 51 -7.59 -4.30 -3.79
C PRO A 51 -8.24 -5.65 -4.16
N ALA A 52 -8.30 -5.95 -5.45
CA ALA A 52 -8.93 -7.18 -5.96
C ALA A 52 -8.00 -8.41 -5.93
N SER A 53 -6.68 -8.20 -5.86
CA SER A 53 -5.67 -9.25 -5.84
C SER A 53 -4.39 -8.79 -5.13
N ARG A 54 -3.38 -9.67 -5.04
CA ARG A 54 -2.07 -9.32 -4.48
C ARG A 54 -1.30 -8.37 -5.39
N GLU A 55 -1.43 -8.54 -6.69
CA GLU A 55 -0.92 -7.67 -7.75
C GLU A 55 -1.50 -6.26 -7.57
N ALA A 56 -2.84 -6.16 -7.51
CA ALA A 56 -3.53 -4.89 -7.30
C ALA A 56 -3.17 -4.25 -5.95
N ALA A 57 -2.87 -5.04 -4.92
CA ALA A 57 -2.42 -4.52 -3.62
C ALA A 57 -1.02 -3.88 -3.70
N MET A 58 -0.09 -4.47 -4.46
CA MET A 58 1.24 -3.90 -4.67
C MET A 58 1.15 -2.59 -5.47
N GLU A 59 0.44 -2.60 -6.59
CA GLU A 59 0.23 -1.43 -7.44
C GLU A 59 -0.43 -0.28 -6.67
N LEU A 60 -1.51 -0.58 -5.94
CA LEU A 60 -2.20 0.43 -5.14
C LEU A 60 -1.32 0.98 -4.01
N THR A 61 -0.46 0.15 -3.43
CA THR A 61 0.48 0.60 -2.40
C THR A 61 1.49 1.58 -2.99
N GLU A 62 2.06 1.29 -4.16
CA GLU A 62 2.99 2.20 -4.84
C GLU A 62 2.34 3.55 -5.15
N GLU A 63 1.10 3.54 -5.65
CA GLU A 63 0.33 4.76 -5.91
C GLU A 63 0.13 5.58 -4.63
N LEU A 64 -0.34 4.95 -3.55
CA LEU A 64 -0.60 5.62 -2.28
C LEU A 64 0.68 6.19 -1.65
N LEU A 65 1.80 5.47 -1.77
CA LEU A 65 3.10 5.96 -1.27
C LEU A 65 3.67 7.09 -2.14
N ALA A 66 3.43 7.08 -3.44
CA ALA A 66 3.83 8.16 -4.35
C ALA A 66 3.01 9.44 -4.14
N GLU A 67 1.72 9.30 -3.80
CA GLU A 67 0.87 10.44 -3.42
C GLU A 67 1.31 11.10 -2.10
N GLY A 68 1.96 10.35 -1.20
CA GLY A 68 2.44 10.83 0.08
C GLY A 68 1.38 10.76 1.19
N TRP A 69 1.49 11.62 2.19
CA TRP A 69 0.52 11.71 3.28
C TRP A 69 0.06 13.14 3.52
N HIS A 70 -1.13 13.27 4.10
CA HIS A 70 -1.60 14.55 4.64
C HIS A 70 -1.34 14.63 6.14
N ASP A 71 -0.98 15.83 6.60
CA ASP A 71 -1.04 16.18 8.02
C ASP A 71 -2.54 16.40 8.32
N GLY A 72 -3.22 15.35 8.76
CA GLY A 72 -4.63 15.42 9.17
C GLY A 72 -4.87 16.38 10.31
#